data_AF-A0A3M0FIG0-F1
#
_entry.id   AF-A0A3M0FIG0-F1
#
_cell.length_a   1.000
_cell.length_b   1.000
_cell.length_c   1.000
_cell.angle_alpha   90.00
_cell.angle_beta   90.00
_cell.angle_gamma   90.00
#
_symmetry.space_group_name_H-M   'P 1'
#
loop_
_entity.id
_entity.type
_entity.pdbx_description
1 polymer ?
#
loop_
_entity_poly.entity_id
_entity_poly.type
_entity_poly.pdbx_seq_one_letter_code
_entity_poly.pdbx_strand_id
1 'polypeptide(L)'
;MKLDFATVLTDAWTLFKRDRDLLLRIAAPFLFLPAFALALVVPDPPMPDAAAGNNEAQAMVWADAVQTWAAAYGGWYLLAYVMSFFGTSLFYALYLDREHLDLRASLTRCLRIFPRFLLAMVIVSLPAGAGLLLYAIPGLYILGRTMLTGPALFAEAPLGALAAIRRSLVLSRGAGLPLMGLAAFSYISGWLVGAPFMMADKALRDAGEANPVALAIVDAGAAVAAMAAGIAMALIAISAYRRLVR
;
A
#
# COMPACT_ATOMS: atom_id res chain seq x y z
N MET A 1 -24.09 13.70 -1.47
CA MET A 1 -23.45 13.63 -2.81
C MET A 1 -23.04 12.20 -3.09
N LYS A 2 -23.32 11.65 -4.27
CA LYS A 2 -22.77 10.34 -4.67
C LYS A 2 -21.33 10.56 -5.14
N LEU A 3 -20.37 9.86 -4.53
CA LEU A 3 -18.98 9.89 -4.98
C LEU A 3 -18.91 9.28 -6.38
N ASP A 4 -18.52 10.07 -7.38
CA ASP A 4 -18.31 9.58 -8.74
C ASP A 4 -16.89 9.04 -8.92
N PHE A 5 -16.80 7.80 -9.40
CA PHE A 5 -15.56 7.07 -9.58
C PHE A 5 -14.64 7.74 -10.61
N ALA A 6 -15.18 8.08 -11.78
CA ALA A 6 -14.39 8.65 -12.88
C ALA A 6 -13.83 10.02 -12.51
N THR A 7 -14.62 10.83 -11.81
CA THR A 7 -14.15 12.14 -11.37
C THR A 7 -13.02 12.04 -10.33
N VAL A 8 -13.08 11.09 -9.38
CA VAL A 8 -11.98 10.87 -8.41
C VAL A 8 -10.69 10.47 -9.11
N LEU A 9 -10.77 9.57 -10.11
CA LEU A 9 -9.59 9.17 -10.87
C LEU A 9 -9.01 10.31 -11.71
N THR A 10 -9.88 11.14 -12.30
CA THR A 10 -9.46 12.31 -13.09
C THR A 10 -8.74 13.34 -12.22
N ASP A 11 -9.24 13.59 -11.02
CA ASP A 11 -8.57 14.47 -10.05
C ASP A 11 -7.21 13.91 -9.64
N ALA A 12 -7.14 12.62 -9.30
CA ALA A 12 -5.90 11.97 -8.91
C ALA A 12 -4.86 12.02 -10.05
N TRP A 13 -5.30 11.79 -11.29
CA TRP A 13 -4.44 11.88 -12.47
C TRP A 13 -3.95 13.31 -12.74
N THR A 14 -4.81 14.29 -12.52
CA THR A 14 -4.45 15.71 -12.67
C THR A 14 -3.41 16.12 -11.64
N LEU A 15 -3.56 15.67 -10.38
CA LEU A 15 -2.55 15.86 -9.33
C LEU A 15 -1.21 15.21 -9.72
N PHE A 16 -1.25 13.97 -10.19
CA PHE A 16 -0.05 13.26 -10.64
C PHE A 16 0.66 14.02 -11.76
N LYS A 17 -0.06 14.40 -12.83
CA LYS A 17 0.53 15.12 -13.97
C LYS A 17 1.18 16.44 -13.57
N ARG A 18 0.54 17.17 -12.66
CA ARG A 18 1.02 18.48 -12.19
C ARG A 18 2.33 18.36 -11.41
N ASP A 19 2.41 17.38 -10.51
CA ASP A 19 3.49 17.31 -9.51
C ASP A 19 4.36 16.05 -9.66
N ARG A 20 4.35 15.39 -10.83
CA ARG A 20 5.02 14.10 -11.08
C ARG A 20 6.49 14.07 -10.64
N ASP A 21 7.22 15.16 -10.87
CA ASP A 21 8.64 15.23 -10.54
C ASP A 21 8.85 15.18 -9.02
N LEU A 22 8.07 15.95 -8.27
CA LEU A 22 8.08 15.91 -6.80
C LEU A 22 7.65 14.54 -6.27
N LEU A 23 6.55 13.99 -6.80
CA LEU A 23 6.03 12.69 -6.39
C LEU A 23 7.04 11.57 -6.62
N LEU A 24 7.69 11.53 -7.78
CA LEU A 24 8.69 10.50 -8.11
C LEU A 24 9.95 10.64 -7.25
N ARG A 25 10.41 11.86 -6.96
CA ARG A 25 11.56 12.09 -6.08
C ARG A 25 11.33 11.63 -4.64
N ILE A 26 10.09 11.70 -4.16
CA ILE A 26 9.69 11.15 -2.86
C ILE A 26 9.45 9.64 -2.95
N ALA A 27 8.78 9.18 -4.00
CA ALA A 27 8.41 7.78 -4.14
C ALA A 27 9.62 6.87 -4.37
N ALA A 28 10.66 7.34 -5.06
CA ALA A 28 11.86 6.56 -5.32
C ALA A 28 12.53 6.02 -4.03
N PRO A 29 12.90 6.85 -3.04
CA PRO A 29 13.53 6.37 -1.81
C PRO A 29 12.56 5.67 -0.84
N PHE A 30 11.27 6.01 -0.85
CA PHE A 30 10.34 5.53 0.17
C PHE A 30 9.39 4.41 -0.29
N LEU A 31 9.14 4.26 -1.59
CA LEU A 31 8.24 3.24 -2.13
C LEU A 31 9.01 2.26 -3.04
N PHE A 32 9.82 2.76 -3.97
CA PHE A 32 10.58 1.90 -4.88
C PHE A 32 11.73 1.19 -4.17
N LEU A 33 12.63 1.94 -3.52
CA LEU A 33 13.83 1.39 -2.90
C LEU A 33 13.54 0.28 -1.87
N PRO A 34 12.57 0.42 -0.93
CA PRO A 34 12.28 -0.67 0.00
C PRO A 34 11.68 -1.90 -0.70
N ALA A 35 10.83 -1.72 -1.70
CA ALA A 35 10.28 -2.84 -2.47
C ALA A 35 11.37 -3.57 -3.27
N PHE A 36 12.27 -2.81 -3.90
CA PHE A 36 13.38 -3.36 -4.66
C PHE A 36 14.41 -4.06 -3.77
N ALA A 37 14.74 -3.47 -2.62
CA ALA A 37 15.64 -4.08 -1.64
C ALA A 37 15.08 -5.41 -1.10
N LEU A 38 13.77 -5.49 -0.84
CA LEU A 38 13.14 -6.76 -0.47
C LEU A 38 13.30 -7.81 -1.55
N ALA A 39 13.01 -7.47 -2.81
CA ALA A 39 13.12 -8.41 -3.93
C ALA A 39 14.54 -8.96 -4.11
N LEU A 40 15.56 -8.14 -3.85
CA LEU A 40 16.96 -8.55 -3.98
C LEU A 40 17.50 -9.34 -2.77
N VAL A 41 17.10 -8.97 -1.55
CA VAL A 41 17.76 -9.45 -0.32
C VAL A 41 16.96 -10.55 0.37
N VAL A 42 15.64 -10.56 0.21
CA VAL A 42 14.76 -11.46 0.93
C VAL A 42 14.30 -12.59 0.00
N PRO A 43 14.59 -13.85 0.32
CA PRO A 43 14.08 -14.97 -0.45
C PRO A 43 12.56 -15.05 -0.33
N ASP A 44 11.91 -15.57 -1.38
CA ASP A 44 10.46 -15.72 -1.41
C ASP A 44 9.95 -16.54 -0.21
N PRO A 45 8.77 -16.17 0.34
CA PRO A 45 8.16 -16.95 1.41
C PRO A 45 7.82 -18.36 0.93
N PRO A 46 7.97 -19.38 1.79
CA PRO A 46 7.63 -20.75 1.43
C PRO A 46 6.13 -20.85 1.10
N MET A 47 5.83 -21.25 -0.13
CA MET A 47 4.45 -21.48 -0.56
C MET A 47 3.95 -22.86 -0.11
N PRO A 48 2.67 -22.98 0.26
CA PRO A 48 2.09 -24.29 0.56
C PRO A 48 2.11 -25.17 -0.69
N ASP A 49 2.44 -26.45 -0.51
CA ASP A 49 2.40 -27.41 -1.61
C ASP A 49 0.95 -27.68 -2.00
N ALA A 50 0.57 -27.30 -3.23
CA ALA A 50 -0.77 -27.51 -3.75
C ALA A 50 -1.12 -29.00 -3.93
N ALA A 51 -0.12 -29.88 -4.04
CA ALA A 51 -0.30 -31.32 -4.14
C ALA A 51 -0.54 -32.02 -2.78
N ALA A 52 -0.34 -31.30 -1.68
CA ALA A 52 -0.44 -31.82 -0.31
C ALA A 52 -1.84 -32.31 0.12
N GLY A 53 -2.90 -31.77 -0.50
CA GLY A 53 -4.28 -31.97 -0.04
C GLY A 53 -4.50 -31.54 1.42
N ASN A 54 -5.52 -32.10 2.08
CA ASN A 54 -5.84 -31.84 3.51
C ASN A 54 -4.94 -32.64 4.46
N ASN A 55 -3.62 -32.60 4.27
CA ASN A 55 -2.68 -33.32 5.12
C ASN A 55 -2.19 -32.42 6.27
N GLU A 56 -2.73 -32.63 7.47
CA GLU A 56 -2.40 -31.87 8.68
C GLU A 56 -0.89 -31.86 9.00
N ALA A 57 -0.19 -32.98 8.75
CA ALA A 57 1.25 -33.07 8.97
C ALA A 57 2.04 -32.15 8.03
N GLN A 58 1.62 -32.05 6.76
CA GLN A 58 2.25 -31.12 5.80
C GLN A 58 1.91 -29.66 6.12
N ALA A 59 0.71 -29.39 6.63
CA ALA A 59 0.34 -28.06 7.10
C ALA A 59 1.22 -27.60 8.29
N MET A 60 1.54 -28.50 9.22
CA MET A 60 2.44 -28.21 10.35
C MET A 60 3.87 -27.95 9.88
N VAL A 61 4.39 -28.75 8.94
CA VAL A 61 5.73 -28.54 8.35
C VAL A 61 5.81 -27.20 7.62
N TRP A 62 4.78 -26.86 6.83
CA TRP A 62 4.71 -25.57 6.17
C TRP A 62 4.64 -24.42 7.17
N ALA A 63 3.84 -24.54 8.24
CA ALA A 63 3.75 -23.52 9.29
C ALA A 63 5.11 -23.28 9.98
N ASP A 64 5.87 -24.34 10.27
CA ASP A 64 7.22 -24.23 10.85
C ASP A 64 8.21 -23.56 9.89
N ALA A 65 8.15 -23.90 8.58
CA ALA A 65 8.95 -23.25 7.56
C ALA A 65 8.64 -21.75 7.42
N VAL A 66 7.34 -21.39 7.41
CA VAL A 66 6.89 -19.98 7.41
C VAL A 66 7.35 -19.26 8.66
N GLN A 67 7.26 -19.88 9.83
CA GLN A 67 7.69 -19.28 11.10
C GLN A 67 9.22 -19.02 11.10
N THR A 68 10.01 -19.99 10.64
CA THR A 68 11.46 -19.87 10.52
C THR A 68 11.85 -18.76 9.54
N TRP A 69 11.19 -18.72 8.37
CA TRP A 69 11.39 -17.66 7.39
C TRP A 69 11.00 -16.28 7.96
N ALA A 70 9.86 -16.18 8.65
CA ALA A 70 9.39 -14.94 9.25
C ALA A 70 10.32 -14.45 10.37
N ALA A 71 10.90 -15.35 11.16
CA ALA A 71 11.89 -14.99 12.16
C ALA A 71 13.19 -14.45 11.54
N ALA A 72 13.61 -14.99 10.40
CA ALA A 72 14.82 -14.56 9.69
C ALA A 72 14.63 -13.25 8.91
N TYR A 73 13.48 -13.07 8.24
CA TYR A 73 13.28 -11.99 7.27
C TYR A 73 12.14 -11.01 7.60
N GLY A 74 11.30 -11.29 8.59
CA GLY A 74 10.14 -10.46 8.92
C GLY A 74 10.50 -9.02 9.31
N GLY A 75 11.68 -8.82 9.91
CA GLY A 75 12.20 -7.48 10.22
C GLY A 75 12.42 -6.62 8.97
N TRP A 76 12.85 -7.21 7.85
CA TRP A 76 13.05 -6.50 6.59
C TRP A 76 11.72 -6.04 6.00
N TYR A 77 10.70 -6.91 6.01
CA TYR A 77 9.34 -6.53 5.60
C TYR A 77 8.79 -5.41 6.47
N LEU A 78 8.95 -5.51 7.80
CA LEU A 78 8.51 -4.46 8.71
C LEU A 78 9.17 -3.12 8.37
N LEU A 79 10.49 -3.10 8.17
CA LEU A 79 11.23 -1.91 7.78
C LEU A 79 10.72 -1.34 6.45
N ALA A 80 10.55 -2.17 5.43
CA ALA A 80 10.05 -1.76 4.12
C ALA A 80 8.64 -1.18 4.19
N TYR A 81 7.75 -1.78 4.99
CA TYR A 81 6.40 -1.24 5.24
C TYR A 81 6.44 0.10 5.97
N VAL A 82 7.27 0.24 7.01
CA VAL A 82 7.44 1.51 7.74
C VAL A 82 7.93 2.61 6.81
N MET A 83 8.92 2.32 5.94
CA MET A 83 9.40 3.27 4.93
C MET A 83 8.32 3.65 3.91
N SER A 84 7.57 2.66 3.42
CA SER A 84 6.48 2.88 2.46
C SER A 84 5.33 3.71 3.05
N PHE A 85 4.97 3.44 4.30
CA PHE A 85 4.00 4.24 5.04
C PHE A 85 4.51 5.65 5.29
N PHE A 86 5.81 5.83 5.58
CA PHE A 86 6.38 7.16 5.73
C PHE A 86 6.27 7.97 4.42
N GLY A 87 6.66 7.38 3.28
CA GLY A 87 6.50 8.02 1.97
C GLY A 87 5.05 8.39 1.65
N THR A 88 4.12 7.46 1.92
CA THR A 88 2.68 7.71 1.74
C THR A 88 2.18 8.86 2.64
N SER A 89 2.65 8.92 3.88
CA SER A 89 2.28 9.96 4.83
C SER A 89 2.82 11.34 4.43
N LEU A 90 3.96 11.39 3.73
CA LEU A 90 4.48 12.63 3.17
C LEU A 90 3.60 13.16 2.04
N PHE A 91 3.01 12.28 1.21
CA PHE A 91 1.98 12.70 0.24
C PHE A 91 0.77 13.31 0.96
N TYR A 92 0.27 12.68 2.03
CA TYR A 92 -0.84 13.26 2.79
C TYR A 92 -0.48 14.61 3.41
N ALA A 93 0.73 14.76 3.96
CA ALA A 93 1.20 16.04 4.48
C ALA A 93 1.26 17.12 3.39
N LEU A 94 1.80 16.83 2.21
CA LEU A 94 1.96 17.82 1.14
C LEU A 94 0.63 18.28 0.54
N TYR A 95 -0.33 17.36 0.38
CA TYR A 95 -1.58 17.66 -0.33
C TYR A 95 -2.74 18.05 0.59
N LEU A 96 -2.68 17.73 1.89
CA LEU A 96 -3.80 17.99 2.80
C LEU A 96 -3.48 19.04 3.86
N ASP A 97 -2.28 19.61 3.84
CA ASP A 97 -2.01 20.79 4.64
C ASP A 97 -2.80 22.01 4.15
N ARG A 98 -3.32 22.77 5.11
CA ARG A 98 -4.09 23.99 4.85
C ARG A 98 -3.20 25.22 4.84
N GLU A 99 -2.03 25.13 5.47
CA GLU A 99 -1.01 26.16 5.41
C GLU A 99 -0.06 25.81 4.26
N HIS A 100 0.22 26.78 3.39
CA HIS A 100 1.19 26.60 2.30
C HIS A 100 2.56 26.30 2.92
N LEU A 101 3.13 25.11 2.70
CA LEU A 101 4.33 24.71 3.43
C LEU A 101 5.53 24.43 2.54
N ASP A 102 6.61 25.09 2.96
CA ASP A 102 7.99 24.67 2.79
C ASP A 102 8.18 23.18 3.14
N LEU A 103 8.99 22.48 2.33
CA LEU A 103 9.26 21.04 2.43
C LEU A 103 9.69 20.62 3.84
N ARG A 104 10.50 21.46 4.49
CA ARG A 104 10.98 21.23 5.86
C ARG A 104 9.82 21.11 6.84
N ALA A 105 8.84 22.01 6.75
CA ALA A 105 7.73 22.04 7.67
C ALA A 105 6.78 20.85 7.46
N SER A 106 6.56 20.44 6.21
CA SER A 106 5.81 19.21 5.90
C SER A 106 6.52 17.96 6.45
N LEU A 107 7.85 17.87 6.35
CA LEU A 107 8.62 16.76 6.92
C LEU A 107 8.54 16.72 8.45
N THR A 108 8.70 17.85 9.14
CA THR A 108 8.57 17.92 10.61
C THR A 108 7.16 17.52 11.06
N ARG A 109 6.13 17.99 10.36
CA ARG A 109 4.74 17.61 10.63
C ARG A 109 4.52 16.12 10.42
N CYS A 110 5.05 15.59 9.32
CA CYS A 110 5.00 14.17 8.99
C CYS A 110 5.60 13.33 10.12
N LEU A 111 6.83 13.62 10.56
CA LEU A 111 7.50 12.92 11.67
C LEU A 111 6.69 12.94 12.97
N ARG A 112 6.02 14.06 13.28
CA ARG A 112 5.21 14.18 14.50
C ARG A 112 3.92 13.36 14.46
N ILE A 113 3.29 13.26 13.29
CA ILE A 113 2.01 12.53 13.10
C ILE A 113 2.27 11.05 12.79
N PHE A 114 3.44 10.72 12.25
CA PHE A 114 3.79 9.40 11.74
C PHE A 114 3.54 8.25 12.73
N PRO A 115 3.90 8.32 14.03
CA PRO A 115 3.62 7.22 14.95
C PRO A 115 2.12 6.89 15.07
N ARG A 116 1.26 7.92 15.03
CA ARG A 116 -0.20 7.74 15.06
C ARG A 116 -0.72 7.21 13.73
N PHE A 117 -0.13 7.66 12.62
CA PHE A 117 -0.45 7.15 11.29
C PHE A 117 -0.10 5.67 11.19
N LEU A 118 1.11 5.28 11.59
CA LEU A 118 1.56 3.90 11.59
C LEU A 118 0.65 3.02 12.45
N LEU A 119 0.31 3.46 13.66
CA LEU A 119 -0.64 2.75 14.53
C LEU A 119 -2.01 2.58 13.85
N ALA A 120 -2.53 3.62 13.20
CA ALA A 120 -3.80 3.54 12.47
C ALA A 120 -3.72 2.56 11.30
N MET A 121 -2.63 2.58 10.54
CA MET A 121 -2.42 1.65 9.42
C MET A 121 -2.33 0.20 9.90
N VAL A 122 -1.64 -0.08 11.00
CA VAL A 122 -1.57 -1.43 11.60
C VAL A 122 -2.95 -1.92 12.05
N ILE A 123 -3.73 -1.05 12.74
CA ILE A 123 -5.08 -1.41 13.20
C ILE A 123 -6.01 -1.69 12.01
N VAL A 124 -5.84 -0.97 10.90
CA VAL A 124 -6.65 -1.15 9.68
C VAL A 124 -6.18 -2.34 8.85
N SER A 125 -4.88 -2.62 8.79
CA SER A 125 -4.31 -3.67 7.94
C SER A 125 -4.70 -5.07 8.42
N LEU A 126 -4.88 -5.28 9.72
CA LEU A 126 -5.31 -6.57 10.28
C LEU A 126 -6.69 -7.01 9.74
N PRO A 127 -7.78 -6.23 9.90
CA PRO A 127 -9.09 -6.61 9.37
C PRO A 127 -9.15 -6.52 7.83
N ALA A 128 -8.43 -5.60 7.20
CA ALA A 128 -8.39 -5.52 5.74
C ALA A 128 -7.69 -6.75 5.13
N GLY A 129 -6.55 -7.16 5.70
CA GLY A 129 -5.80 -8.34 5.31
C GLY A 129 -6.59 -9.63 5.57
N ALA A 130 -7.13 -9.80 6.79
CA ALA A 130 -7.99 -10.94 7.10
C ALA A 130 -9.22 -10.99 6.18
N GLY A 131 -9.82 -9.83 5.89
CA GLY A 131 -10.92 -9.70 4.94
C GLY A 131 -10.50 -10.18 3.55
N LEU A 132 -9.39 -9.68 2.99
CA LEU A 132 -8.91 -10.08 1.67
C LEU A 132 -8.57 -11.57 1.57
N LEU A 133 -7.99 -12.14 2.63
CA LEU A 133 -7.62 -13.56 2.71
C LEU A 133 -8.83 -14.47 2.80
N LEU A 134 -9.82 -14.14 3.64
CA LEU A 134 -11.02 -14.96 3.83
C LEU A 134 -12.02 -14.76 2.68
N TYR A 135 -12.27 -13.51 2.30
CA TYR A 135 -13.23 -13.14 1.27
C TYR A 135 -12.85 -11.80 0.61
N ALA A 136 -12.40 -11.87 -0.65
CA ALA A 136 -11.95 -10.69 -1.40
C ALA A 136 -12.91 -9.49 -1.34
N ILE A 137 -14.23 -9.70 -1.46
CA ILE A 137 -15.23 -8.63 -1.47
C ILE A 137 -15.30 -7.90 -0.10
N PRO A 138 -15.54 -8.56 1.04
CA PRO A 138 -15.41 -7.95 2.36
C PRO A 138 -14.09 -7.23 2.62
N GLY A 139 -12.95 -7.82 2.20
CA GLY A 139 -11.64 -7.19 2.33
C GLY A 139 -11.54 -5.86 1.59
N LEU A 140 -11.95 -5.85 0.31
CA LEU A 140 -11.99 -4.65 -0.51
C LEU A 140 -12.96 -3.59 0.03
N TYR A 141 -14.09 -4.02 0.60
CA TYR A 141 -15.04 -3.11 1.21
C TYR A 141 -14.46 -2.44 2.46
N ILE A 142 -13.78 -3.19 3.33
CA ILE A 142 -13.08 -2.64 4.49
C ILE A 142 -11.99 -1.68 4.03
N LEU A 143 -11.17 -2.09 3.06
CA LEU A 143 -10.08 -1.28 2.51
C LEU A 143 -10.60 0.05 1.95
N GLY A 144 -11.68 0.04 1.18
CA GLY A 144 -12.32 1.26 0.66
C GLY A 144 -12.85 2.16 1.77
N ARG A 145 -13.46 1.58 2.83
CA ARG A 145 -13.98 2.36 3.96
C ARG A 145 -12.91 2.95 4.86
N THR A 146 -11.72 2.35 4.91
CA THR A 146 -10.60 2.82 5.73
C THR A 146 -9.56 3.62 4.94
N MET A 147 -9.66 3.67 3.61
CA MET A 147 -8.77 4.43 2.72
C MET A 147 -8.63 5.92 3.10
N LEU A 148 -9.65 6.51 3.73
CA LEU A 148 -9.65 7.92 4.13
C LEU A 148 -9.00 8.16 5.50
N THR A 149 -8.55 7.12 6.20
CA THR A 149 -7.94 7.22 7.54
C THR A 149 -6.68 8.09 7.54
N GLY A 150 -5.78 7.85 6.57
CA GLY A 150 -4.59 8.66 6.39
C GLY A 150 -4.93 10.13 6.09
N PRO A 151 -5.72 10.39 5.04
CA PRO A 151 -6.17 11.74 4.72
C PRO A 151 -6.81 12.48 5.89
N ALA A 152 -7.72 11.84 6.64
CA ALA A 152 -8.39 12.44 7.80
C ALA A 152 -7.39 12.83 8.89
N LEU A 153 -6.42 11.96 9.20
CA LEU A 153 -5.41 12.23 10.23
C LEU A 153 -4.55 13.46 9.92
N PHE A 154 -4.21 13.66 8.63
CA PHE A 154 -3.38 14.77 8.18
C PHE A 154 -4.18 16.06 7.94
N ALA A 155 -5.45 15.96 7.53
CA ALA A 155 -6.27 17.14 7.24
C ALA A 155 -6.98 17.74 8.47
N GLU A 156 -7.40 16.92 9.44
CA GLU A 156 -8.25 17.34 10.58
C GLU A 156 -7.50 17.34 11.92
N ALA A 157 -6.17 17.44 11.90
CA ALA A 157 -5.35 17.35 13.11
C ALA A 157 -5.72 18.41 14.19
N PRO A 158 -5.61 18.06 15.49
CA PRO A 158 -5.11 16.79 16.03
C PRO A 158 -6.19 15.71 16.18
N LEU A 159 -6.02 14.59 15.47
CA LEU A 159 -6.81 13.37 15.67
C LEU A 159 -5.92 12.25 16.23
N GLY A 160 -6.50 11.40 17.09
CA GLY A 160 -5.90 10.12 17.47
C GLY A 160 -6.08 9.05 16.38
N ALA A 161 -5.33 7.95 16.44
CA ALA A 161 -5.39 6.87 15.44
C ALA A 161 -6.81 6.29 15.27
N LEU A 162 -7.45 5.88 16.38
CA LEU A 162 -8.82 5.36 16.35
C LEU A 162 -9.85 6.41 15.91
N ALA A 163 -9.63 7.67 16.28
CA ALA A 163 -10.51 8.77 15.87
C ALA A 163 -10.45 8.99 14.35
N ALA A 164 -9.27 8.89 13.74
CA ALA A 164 -9.10 8.97 12.29
C ALA A 164 -9.77 7.80 11.55
N ILE A 165 -9.69 6.58 12.09
CA ILE A 165 -10.39 5.42 11.53
C ILE A 165 -11.91 5.64 11.60
N ARG A 166 -12.43 6.03 12.78
CA ARG A 166 -13.85 6.34 12.95
C ARG A 166 -14.29 7.45 11.99
N ARG A 167 -13.45 8.47 11.80
CA ARG A 167 -13.72 9.56 10.86
C ARG A 167 -13.81 9.05 9.42
N SER A 168 -12.88 8.19 9.00
CA SER A 168 -12.94 7.51 7.70
C SER A 168 -14.26 6.76 7.51
N LEU A 169 -14.68 5.99 8.52
CA LEU A 169 -15.94 5.24 8.47
C LEU A 169 -17.19 6.13 8.40
N VAL A 170 -17.15 7.29 9.06
CA VAL A 170 -18.24 8.28 9.02
C VAL A 170 -18.29 8.97 7.66
N LEU A 171 -17.15 9.42 7.13
CA LEU A 171 -17.06 10.05 5.80
C LEU A 171 -17.43 9.08 4.67
N SER A 172 -17.15 7.79 4.86
CA SER A 172 -17.50 6.76 3.88
C SER A 172 -18.97 6.34 3.94
N ARG A 173 -19.80 6.89 4.86
CA ARG A 173 -21.24 6.56 4.95
C ARG A 173 -21.95 7.04 3.68
N GLY A 174 -22.61 6.12 2.98
CA GLY A 174 -23.30 6.40 1.71
C GLY A 174 -22.41 6.34 0.46
N ALA A 175 -21.08 6.21 0.62
CA ALA A 175 -20.12 6.09 -0.48
C ALA A 175 -19.26 4.80 -0.43
N GLY A 176 -19.65 3.83 0.39
CA GLY A 176 -18.87 2.60 0.62
C GLY A 176 -18.62 1.77 -0.66
N LEU A 177 -19.61 1.62 -1.53
CA LEU A 177 -19.46 0.88 -2.79
C LEU A 177 -18.54 1.60 -3.80
N PRO A 178 -18.70 2.91 -4.08
CA PRO A 178 -17.72 3.66 -4.88
C PRO A 178 -16.29 3.60 -4.32
N LEU A 179 -16.13 3.72 -3.00
CA LEU A 179 -14.82 3.63 -2.35
C LEU A 179 -14.21 2.24 -2.44
N MET A 180 -15.03 1.18 -2.30
CA MET A 180 -14.62 -0.19 -2.56
C MET A 180 -14.15 -0.34 -4.01
N GLY A 181 -14.88 0.21 -4.98
CA GLY A 181 -14.47 0.20 -6.39
C GLY A 181 -13.13 0.90 -6.60
N LEU A 182 -12.89 2.05 -5.97
CA LEU A 182 -11.61 2.77 -6.04
C LEU A 182 -10.47 1.98 -5.39
N ALA A 183 -10.70 1.36 -4.23
CA ALA A 183 -9.72 0.50 -3.57
C ALA A 183 -9.41 -0.74 -4.41
N ALA A 184 -10.44 -1.39 -4.97
CA ALA A 184 -10.30 -2.53 -5.86
C ALA A 184 -9.53 -2.17 -7.12
N PHE A 185 -9.88 -1.05 -7.76
CA PHE A 185 -9.16 -0.55 -8.93
C PHE A 185 -7.68 -0.31 -8.62
N SER A 186 -7.37 0.37 -7.52
CA SER A 186 -5.99 0.67 -7.14
C SER A 186 -5.19 -0.61 -6.83
N TYR A 187 -5.80 -1.55 -6.11
CA TYR A 187 -5.17 -2.82 -5.73
C TYR A 187 -4.96 -3.74 -6.93
N ILE A 188 -6.01 -3.97 -7.72
CA ILE A 188 -5.99 -4.87 -8.88
C ILE A 188 -5.11 -4.31 -9.98
N SER A 189 -5.17 -3.00 -10.27
CA SER A 189 -4.29 -2.40 -11.27
C SER A 189 -2.81 -2.52 -10.89
N GLY A 190 -2.46 -2.29 -9.62
CA GLY A 190 -1.10 -2.50 -9.14
C GLY A 190 -0.64 -3.95 -9.32
N TRP A 191 -1.49 -4.91 -8.95
CA TRP A 191 -1.20 -6.33 -9.13
C TRP A 191 -1.07 -6.72 -10.61
N LEU A 192 -1.97 -6.26 -11.49
CA LEU A 192 -1.93 -6.53 -12.92
C LEU A 192 -0.68 -5.96 -13.60
N VAL A 193 -0.25 -4.76 -13.20
CA VAL A 193 0.99 -4.15 -13.73
C VAL A 193 2.22 -4.90 -13.22
N GLY A 194 2.20 -5.41 -11.99
CA GLY A 194 3.27 -6.21 -11.41
C GLY A 194 3.33 -7.66 -11.91
N ALA A 195 2.19 -8.24 -12.29
CA ALA A 195 2.05 -9.64 -12.71
C ALA A 195 3.06 -10.12 -13.77
N PRO A 196 3.30 -9.39 -14.89
CA PRO A 196 4.28 -9.84 -15.89
C PRO A 196 5.70 -9.95 -15.32
N PHE A 197 6.09 -9.08 -14.39
CA PHE A 197 7.40 -9.14 -13.73
C PHE A 197 7.48 -10.32 -12.78
N MET A 198 6.43 -10.57 -11.98
CA MET A 198 6.38 -11.74 -11.09
C MET A 198 6.44 -13.06 -11.88
N MET A 199 5.76 -13.13 -13.03
CA MET A 199 5.80 -14.30 -13.91
C MET A 199 7.18 -14.50 -14.54
N ALA A 200 7.82 -13.40 -14.97
CA ALA A 200 9.17 -13.44 -15.55
C ALA A 200 10.21 -13.85 -14.49
N ASP A 201 10.13 -13.32 -13.28
CA ASP A 201 11.00 -13.66 -12.16
C ASP A 201 10.89 -15.15 -11.83
N LYS A 202 9.66 -15.64 -11.64
CA LYS A 202 9.40 -17.07 -11.41
C LYS A 202 9.99 -17.95 -12.52
N ALA A 203 9.74 -17.59 -13.79
CA ALA A 203 10.23 -18.36 -14.93
C ALA A 203 11.76 -18.40 -15.01
N LEU A 204 12.44 -17.29 -14.68
CA LEU A 204 13.90 -17.22 -14.62
C LEU A 204 14.43 -18.11 -13.49
N ARG A 205 13.85 -18.04 -12.29
CA ARG A 205 14.27 -18.86 -11.13
C ARG A 205 14.03 -20.35 -11.36
N ASP A 206 12.91 -20.72 -11.95
CA ASP A 206 12.57 -22.11 -12.27
C ASP A 206 13.51 -22.70 -13.34
N ALA A 207 14.15 -21.88 -14.18
CA ALA A 207 15.12 -22.31 -15.19
C ALA A 207 16.51 -22.70 -14.62
N GLY A 208 16.75 -22.55 -13.32
CA GLY A 208 17.92 -23.09 -12.62
C GLY A 208 19.23 -22.32 -12.79
N GLU A 209 19.39 -21.51 -13.84
CA GLU A 209 20.56 -20.62 -14.07
C GLU A 209 20.15 -19.19 -14.47
N ALA A 210 19.35 -18.55 -13.61
CA ALA A 210 18.97 -17.16 -13.83
C ALA A 210 20.19 -16.23 -13.68
N ASN A 211 20.51 -15.47 -14.74
CA ASN A 211 21.49 -14.40 -14.66
C ASN A 211 21.08 -13.39 -13.56
N PRO A 212 21.92 -13.09 -12.56
CA PRO A 212 21.57 -12.20 -11.45
C PRO A 212 21.21 -10.78 -11.93
N VAL A 213 21.79 -10.32 -13.03
CA VAL A 213 21.44 -9.02 -13.63
C VAL A 213 20.03 -9.04 -14.23
N ALA A 214 19.63 -10.16 -14.84
CA ALA A 214 18.29 -10.31 -15.41
C ALA A 214 17.23 -10.32 -14.30
N LEU A 215 17.47 -11.05 -13.21
CA LEU A 215 16.59 -11.03 -12.03
C LEU A 215 16.46 -9.62 -11.46
N ALA A 216 17.57 -8.92 -11.24
CA ALA A 216 17.55 -7.56 -10.71
C ALA A 216 16.77 -6.57 -11.60
N ILE A 217 16.80 -6.73 -12.92
CA ILE A 217 16.01 -5.91 -13.84
C ILE A 217 14.51 -6.21 -13.70
N VAL A 218 14.14 -7.48 -13.60
CA VAL A 218 12.74 -7.90 -13.42
C VAL A 218 12.21 -7.43 -12.06
N ASP A 219 12.99 -7.60 -11.00
CA ASP A 219 12.70 -7.12 -9.65
C ASP A 219 12.54 -5.60 -9.61
N ALA A 220 13.40 -4.86 -10.32
CA ALA A 220 13.26 -3.42 -10.46
C ALA A 220 11.93 -3.06 -11.15
N GLY A 221 11.53 -3.80 -12.19
CA GLY A 221 10.25 -3.64 -12.85
C GLY A 221 9.05 -3.86 -11.92
N ALA A 222 9.09 -4.93 -11.11
CA ALA A 222 8.09 -5.21 -10.09
C ALA A 222 8.03 -4.08 -9.04
N ALA A 223 9.18 -3.58 -8.58
CA ALA A 223 9.26 -2.47 -7.64
C ALA A 223 8.73 -1.14 -8.22
N VAL A 224 8.95 -0.87 -9.51
CA VAL A 224 8.36 0.28 -10.21
C VAL A 224 6.84 0.17 -10.26
N ALA A 225 6.31 -1.03 -10.54
CA ALA A 225 4.87 -1.28 -10.53
C ALA A 225 4.26 -1.04 -9.14
N ALA A 226 4.91 -1.55 -8.08
CA ALA A 226 4.50 -1.33 -6.69
C ALA A 226 4.54 0.16 -6.31
N MET A 227 5.60 0.88 -6.71
CA MET A 227 5.71 2.33 -6.50
C MET A 227 4.56 3.08 -7.18
N ALA A 228 4.28 2.77 -8.45
CA ALA A 228 3.21 3.41 -9.20
C ALA A 228 1.84 3.16 -8.56
N ALA A 229 1.58 1.93 -8.10
CA ALA A 229 0.36 1.57 -7.38
C ALA A 229 0.23 2.34 -6.06
N GLY A 230 1.31 2.47 -5.29
CA GLY A 230 1.32 3.24 -4.04
C GLY A 230 1.05 4.73 -4.24
N ILE A 231 1.64 5.35 -5.27
CA ILE A 231 1.34 6.73 -5.65
C ILE A 231 -0.14 6.86 -6.04
N ALA A 232 -0.64 5.98 -6.91
CA ALA A 232 -2.03 6.02 -7.37
C ALA A 232 -3.01 5.90 -6.19
N MET A 233 -2.80 4.93 -5.30
CA MET A 233 -3.60 4.72 -4.10
C MET A 233 -3.63 5.97 -3.20
N ALA A 234 -2.47 6.60 -2.96
CA ALA A 234 -2.38 7.80 -2.14
C ALA A 234 -3.14 8.99 -2.75
N LEU A 235 -2.97 9.24 -4.05
CA LEU A 235 -3.65 10.34 -4.76
C LEU A 235 -5.15 10.12 -4.87
N ILE A 236 -5.59 8.88 -5.06
CA ILE A 236 -7.01 8.50 -5.03
C ILE A 236 -7.59 8.74 -3.64
N ALA A 237 -6.89 8.34 -2.58
CA ALA A 237 -7.29 8.59 -1.19
C ALA A 237 -7.44 10.10 -0.90
N ILE A 238 -6.46 10.92 -1.31
CA ILE A 238 -6.50 12.39 -1.19
C ILE A 238 -7.70 12.98 -1.93
N SER A 239 -7.93 12.55 -3.18
CA SER A 239 -8.98 13.08 -4.05
C SER A 239 -10.38 12.69 -3.55
N ALA A 240 -10.56 11.43 -3.14
CA ALA A 240 -11.79 10.95 -2.53
C ALA A 240 -12.09 11.69 -1.23
N TYR A 241 -11.08 11.90 -0.39
CA TYR A 241 -11.22 12.64 0.86
C TYR A 241 -11.68 14.09 0.64
N ARG A 242 -11.02 14.83 -0.27
CA ARG A 242 -11.38 16.22 -0.59
C ARG A 242 -12.82 16.37 -1.10
N ARG A 243 -13.38 15.32 -1.72
CA ARG A 243 -14.76 15.32 -2.22
C ARG A 243 -15.80 14.99 -1.15
N LEU A 244 -15.44 14.17 -0.17
CA LEU A 244 -16.37 13.73 0.88
C LEU A 244 -16.47 14.70 2.06
N VAL A 245 -15.48 15.58 2.22
CA VAL A 245 -15.48 16.62 3.27
C VAL A 245 -16.14 17.92 2.81
N ARG A 246 -16.32 18.12 1.51
CA ARG A 246 -17.10 19.23 0.94
C ARG A 246 -18.59 18.96 1.07
#